data_AF-A0A413ITY2-F1
#
_entry.id   AF-A0A413ITY2-F1
#
_cell.length_a   1.000
_cell.length_b   1.000
_cell.length_c   1.000
_cell.angle_alpha   90.00
_cell.angle_beta   90.00
_cell.angle_gamma   90.00
#
_symmetry.space_group_name_H-M   'P 1'
#
loop_
_entity.id
_entity.type
_entity.pdbx_description
1 polymer ?
#
loop_
_entity_poly.entity_id
_entity_poly.type
_entity_poly.pdbx_seq_one_letter_code
_entity_poly.pdbx_strand_id
1 'polypeptide(L)' 'MAVIIDKKINWKATLLGLVVGEEMTFNKPSIQDVQTSRTWSSKLKKEGVYTKISVKGSVLTVKRIA' A
#
# COMPACT_ATOMS: atom_id res chain seq x y z
N MET A 1 -22.97 13.37 8.71
CA MET A 1 -21.77 13.80 7.95
C MET A 1 -20.56 13.45 8.80
N ALA A 2 -19.98 12.27 8.59
CA ALA A 2 -18.84 11.81 9.39
C ALA A 2 -17.57 12.47 8.86
N VAL A 3 -16.96 13.26 9.73
CA VAL A 3 -15.69 13.96 9.56
C VAL A 3 -14.66 12.98 8.99
N ILE A 4 -14.19 13.28 7.79
CA ILE A 4 -13.02 12.63 7.18
C ILE A 4 -11.82 13.09 8.00
N ILE A 5 -11.59 12.42 9.14
CA ILE A 5 -10.30 12.45 9.79
C ILE A 5 -9.38 11.72 8.83
N ASP A 6 -8.41 12.48 8.31
CA ASP A 6 -7.29 12.07 7.47
C ASP A 6 -6.57 10.87 8.12
N LYS A 7 -7.14 9.66 7.98
CA LYS A 7 -6.58 8.43 8.51
C LYS A 7 -5.36 8.12 7.66
N LYS A 8 -4.20 8.68 8.05
CA LYS A 8 -2.89 8.32 7.51
C LYS A 8 -2.79 6.79 7.50
N ILE A 9 -2.73 6.21 6.31
CA ILE A 9 -2.59 4.76 6.15
C ILE A 9 -1.22 4.37 6.71
N ASN A 10 -1.20 3.46 7.69
CA ASN A 10 0.04 2.87 8.17
C ASN A 10 0.52 1.82 7.17
N TRP A 11 1.18 2.29 6.11
CA TRP A 11 1.67 1.45 5.01
C TRP A 11 2.59 0.32 5.47
N LYS A 12 3.38 0.50 6.54
CA LYS A 12 4.19 -0.59 7.10
C LYS A 12 3.31 -1.73 7.59
N ALA A 13 2.34 -1.42 8.45
CA ALA A 13 1.44 -2.42 9.02
C ALA A 13 0.56 -3.06 7.94
N THR A 14 0.04 -2.26 7.01
CA THR A 14 -0.75 -2.75 5.88
C THR A 14 0.03 -3.75 5.04
N LEU A 15 1.26 -3.43 4.64
CA LEU A 15 2.08 -4.32 3.80
C LEU A 15 2.53 -5.59 4.53
N LEU A 16 2.82 -5.49 5.83
CA LEU A 16 3.18 -6.65 6.66
C LEU A 16 1.99 -7.59 6.90
N GLY A 17 0.79 -7.03 7.07
CA GLY A 17 -0.44 -7.77 7.32
C GLY A 17 -1.02 -8.48 6.09
N LEU A 18 -0.61 -8.08 4.88
CA LEU A 18 -1.01 -8.79 3.65
C LEU A 18 -0.46 -10.21 3.65
N VAL A 19 -1.32 -11.17 3.33
CA VAL A 19 -0.96 -12.57 3.08
C VAL A 19 -0.45 -12.72 1.65
N VAL A 20 0.44 -13.68 1.40
CA VAL A 20 0.93 -13.98 0.04
C VAL A 20 -0.25 -14.30 -0.89
N GLY A 21 -0.32 -13.61 -2.03
CA GLY A 21 -1.42 -13.71 -2.99
C GLY A 21 -2.54 -12.71 -2.78
N GLU A 22 -2.63 -12.09 -1.59
CA GLU A 22 -3.64 -11.08 -1.26
C GLU A 22 -3.34 -9.75 -1.98
N GLU A 23 -4.40 -9.09 -2.44
CA GLU A 23 -4.35 -7.82 -3.13
C GLU A 23 -5.29 -6.82 -2.46
N MET A 24 -4.79 -5.61 -2.27
CA MET A 24 -5.55 -4.47 -1.77
C MET A 24 -5.59 -3.38 -2.83
N THR A 25 -6.77 -2.80 -3.03
CA THR A 25 -6.98 -1.70 -3.98
C THR A 25 -7.45 -0.45 -3.25
N PHE A 26 -6.92 0.69 -3.68
CA PHE A 26 -7.25 2.01 -3.15
C PHE A 26 -7.74 2.88 -4.30
N ASN A 27 -8.98 3.35 -4.19
CA ASN A 27 -9.58 4.28 -5.14
C ASN A 27 -9.23 5.71 -4.75
N LYS A 28 -8.80 6.50 -5.73
CA LYS A 28 -8.34 7.89 -5.58
C LYS A 28 -7.26 8.03 -4.49
N PRO A 29 -6.14 7.29 -4.60
CA PRO A 29 -5.03 7.41 -3.64
C PRO A 29 -4.45 8.82 -3.71
N SER A 30 -4.04 9.37 -2.56
CA SER A 30 -3.24 10.58 -2.57
C SER A 30 -1.85 10.31 -3.18
N ILE A 31 -1.17 11.35 -3.67
CA ILE A 31 0.22 11.22 -4.13
C ILE A 31 1.12 10.72 -2.99
N GLN A 32 0.85 11.19 -1.77
CA GLN A 32 1.57 10.78 -0.57
C GLN A 32 1.39 9.29 -0.28
N ASP A 33 0.19 8.73 -0.48
CA ASP A 33 -0.06 7.29 -0.31
C ASP A 33 0.72 6.44 -1.32
N VAL A 34 0.74 6.87 -2.58
CA VAL A 34 1.52 6.19 -3.63
C VAL A 34 3.01 6.22 -3.31
N GLN A 35 3.54 7.36 -2.87
CA GLN A 35 4.96 7.47 -2.51
C GLN A 35 5.29 6.65 -1.27
N THR A 36 4.48 6.77 -0.21
CA THR A 36 4.72 6.12 1.08
C THR A 36 4.63 4.59 0.94
N SER A 37 3.63 4.09 0.20
CA SER A 37 3.51 2.66 -0.10
C SER A 37 4.75 2.12 -0.85
N ARG A 38 5.21 2.81 -1.90
CA ARG A 38 6.43 2.46 -2.65
C ARG A 38 7.69 2.45 -1.77
N THR A 39 7.85 3.47 -0.94
CA THR A 39 8.98 3.54 0.00
C THR A 39 8.98 2.37 0.96
N TRP A 40 7.83 2.06 1.57
CA TRP A 40 7.73 0.92 2.49
C TRP A 40 7.91 -0.43 1.79
N SER A 41 7.36 -0.61 0.60
CA SER A 41 7.57 -1.82 -0.21
C SER A 41 9.06 -2.06 -0.48
N SER A 42 9.82 -1.02 -0.85
CA SER A 42 11.26 -1.11 -1.06
C SER A 42 12.04 -1.44 0.23
N LYS A 43 11.63 -0.87 1.36
CA LYS A 43 12.23 -1.20 2.68
C LYS A 43 11.95 -2.64 3.07
N LEU A 44 10.69 -3.05 3.01
CA LEU A 44 10.22 -4.39 3.38
C LEU A 44 10.80 -5.49 2.47
N LYS A 45 11.09 -5.17 1.21
CA LYS A 45 11.81 -6.08 0.31
C LYS A 45 13.18 -6.50 0.88
N LYS A 46 13.87 -5.60 1.58
CA LYS A 46 15.15 -5.92 2.25
C LYS A 46 14.97 -6.82 3.47
N GLU A 47 13.78 -6.82 4.06
CA GLU A 47 13.38 -7.68 5.18
C GLU A 47 12.75 -9.00 4.69
N GLY A 48 12.76 -9.27 3.38
CA GLY A 48 12.22 -10.50 2.78
C GLY A 48 10.71 -10.47 2.48
N VAL A 49 10.07 -9.31 2.61
CA VAL A 49 8.64 -9.13 2.32
C VAL A 49 8.46 -8.52 0.94
N TYR A 50 7.92 -9.28 0.00
CA TYR A 50 7.81 -8.85 -1.39
C TYR A 50 6.39 -8.42 -1.71
N THR A 51 6.24 -7.13 -2.00
CA THR A 51 4.97 -6.54 -2.40
C THR A 51 5.11 -5.87 -3.76
N LYS A 52 4.11 -6.03 -4.61
CA LYS A 52 3.98 -5.37 -5.91
C LYS A 52 3.03 -4.20 -5.77
N ILE A 53 3.51 -3.01 -6.11
CA ILE A 53 2.73 -1.79 -6.10
C ILE A 53 2.52 -1.32 -7.53
N SER A 54 1.27 -1.14 -7.94
CA SER A 54 0.87 -0.71 -9.27
C SER A 54 -0.11 0.45 -9.16
N VAL A 55 0.03 1.45 -10.03
CA VAL A 55 -0.90 2.59 -10.10
C VAL A 55 -1.45 2.64 -11.52
N LYS A 56 -2.77 2.53 -11.66
CA LYS A 56 -3.47 2.64 -12.93
C LYS A 56 -4.55 3.71 -12.83
N GLY A 57 -4.31 4.86 -13.44
CA GLY A 57 -5.18 6.03 -13.30
C GLY A 57 -5.31 6.44 -11.83
N SER A 58 -6.56 6.50 -11.34
CA SER A 58 -6.87 6.81 -9.94
C SER A 58 -6.97 5.57 -9.04
N VAL A 59 -6.35 4.44 -9.41
CA VAL A 59 -6.37 3.23 -8.59
C VAL A 59 -4.94 2.82 -8.25
N LEU A 60 -4.67 2.65 -6.95
CA LEU A 60 -3.44 2.07 -6.42
C LEU A 60 -3.73 0.64 -6.00
N THR A 61 -3.00 -0.31 -6.57
CA THR A 61 -3.08 -1.73 -6.26
C THR A 61 -1.80 -2.15 -5.55
N VAL A 62 -1.95 -2.87 -4.45
CA VAL A 62 -0.87 -3.39 -3.63
C VAL A 62 -1.10 -4.86 -3.41
N LYS A 63 -0.19 -5.70 -3.90
CA LYS A 63 -0.31 -7.16 -3.82
C LYS A 63 0.91 -7.75 -3.15
N ARG A 64 0.75 -8.70 -2.24
CA ARG A 64 1.90 -9.47 -1.73
C ARG A 64 2.20 -10.64 -2.64
N ILE A 65 3.46 -10.77 -3.04
CA ILE A 65 3.92 -11.76 -4.03
C ILE A 65 4.83 -12.83 -3.43
N ALA A 66 5.50 -12.55 -2.31
CA ALA A 66 6.26 -13.52 -1.51
C ALA A 66 6.44 -13.01 -0.08
#